data_AF-A0A067LGA3-F1
#
_entry.id   AF-A0A067LGA3-F1
#
_cell.length_a   1.000
_cell.length_b   1.000
_cell.length_c   1.000
_cell.angle_alpha   90.00
_cell.angle_beta   90.00
_cell.angle_gamma   90.00
#
_symmetry.space_group_name_H-M   'P 1'
#
loop_
_entity.id
_entity.type
_entity.pdbx_description
1 polymer ?
#
loop_
_entity_poly.entity_id
_entity_poly.type
_entity_poly.pdbx_seq_one_letter_code
_entity_poly.pdbx_strand_id
1 'polypeptide(L)' 'MNKLRVWHGHVEGAVFEAAQLAGYDVYFEDEEGRFIRALSGFYEGTPVPDNVEVLALRFT' A
#
# COMPACT_ATOMS: atom_id res chain seq x y z
N MET A 1 31.19 -4.75 8.24
CA MET A 1 30.15 -3.86 7.67
C MET A 1 28.81 -4.58 7.83
N ASN A 2 27.85 -4.01 8.56
CA ASN A 2 26.49 -4.53 8.55
C ASN A 2 25.91 -4.26 7.17
N LYS A 3 25.46 -5.29 6.45
CA LYS A 3 24.67 -5.10 5.24
C LYS A 3 23.37 -4.39 5.64
N LEU A 4 23.06 -3.28 4.98
CA LEU A 4 21.70 -2.74 4.97
C LEU A 4 20.79 -3.86 4.43
N ARG A 5 19.69 -4.16 5.12
CA ARG A 5 18.68 -5.06 4.58
C ARG A 5 17.83 -4.23 3.62
N VAL A 6 17.87 -4.55 2.33
CA VAL A 6 16.99 -3.91 1.34
C VAL A 6 15.68 -4.70 1.31
N TRP A 7 14.57 -3.99 1.29
CA TRP A 7 13.24 -4.54 1.06
C TRP A 7 12.60 -3.77 -0.09
N HIS A 8 11.76 -4.46 -0.86
CA HIS A 8 10.96 -3.85 -1.91
C HIS A 8 9.54 -3.67 -1.41
N GLY A 9 9.03 -2.44 -1.47
CA GLY A 9 7.65 -2.12 -1.14
C GLY A 9 6.84 -1.91 -2.40
N HIS A 10 5.64 -2.48 -2.44
CA HIS A 10 4.68 -2.35 -3.52
C HIS A 10 3.39 -1.76 -2.96
N VAL A 11 2.87 -0.74 -3.63
CA VAL A 11 1.75 0.07 -3.17
C VAL A 11 0.73 0.14 -4.29
N GLU A 12 -0.55 -0.07 -3.96
CA GLU A 12 -1.64 0.04 -4.94
C GLU A 12 -2.89 0.63 -4.29
N GLY A 13 -3.62 1.39 -5.12
CA GLY A 13 -4.87 2.03 -4.79
C GLY A 13 -6.08 1.46 -5.51
N ALA A 14 -7.21 1.36 -4.82
CA ALA A 14 -8.48 0.93 -5.42
C ALA A 14 -9.61 1.90 -5.10
N VAL A 15 -10.38 2.29 -6.11
CA VAL A 15 -11.57 3.14 -5.96
C VAL A 15 -12.83 2.31 -6.22
N PHE A 16 -13.78 2.38 -5.29
CA PHE A 16 -15.07 1.71 -5.37
C PHE A 16 -16.19 2.77 -5.41
N GLU A 17 -16.37 3.42 -6.56
CA GLU A 17 -17.27 4.57 -6.72
C GLU A 17 -18.71 4.29 -6.26
N ALA A 18 -19.26 3.14 -6.64
CA ALA A 18 -20.63 2.74 -6.30
C ALA A 18 -20.87 2.62 -4.78
N ALA A 19 -19.80 2.36 -4.01
CA ALA A 19 -19.84 2.24 -2.56
C ALA A 19 -19.36 3.52 -1.85
N GLN A 20 -18.91 4.54 -2.58
CA GLN A 20 -18.21 5.72 -2.04
C GLN A 20 -17.04 5.35 -1.10
N LEU A 21 -16.26 4.34 -1.50
CA LEU A 21 -15.10 3.86 -0.77
C LEU A 21 -13.83 3.98 -1.61
N ALA A 22 -12.71 4.14 -0.93
CA ALA A 22 -11.39 3.96 -1.52
C ALA A 22 -10.54 3.08 -0.59
N GLY A 23 -9.88 2.08 -1.17
CA GLY A 23 -9.02 1.11 -0.50
C GLY A 23 -7.56 1.29 -0.89
N TYR A 24 -6.66 0.86 -0.02
CA TYR A 24 -5.25 0.79 -0.30
C TYR A 24 -4.67 -0.54 0.18
N ASP A 25 -3.59 -0.97 -0.46
CA ASP A 25 -2.72 -2.00 0.07
C ASP A 25 -1.24 -1.60 -0.04
N VAL A 26 -0.44 -2.28 0.78
CA VAL A 26 1.00 -2.30 0.64
C VAL A 26 1.51 -3.67 1.02
N TYR A 27 2.42 -4.22 0.23
CA TYR A 27 3.16 -5.42 0.59
C TYR A 27 4.68 -5.23 0.43
N PHE A 28 5.43 -5.99 1.22
CA PHE A 28 6.88 -5.95 1.25
C PHE A 28 7.45 -7.31 0.91
N GLU A 29 8.53 -7.30 0.12
CA GLU A 29 9.31 -8.47 -0.24
C GLU A 29 10.79 -8.30 0.15
N ASP A 30 11.47 -9.42 0.38
CA ASP A 30 12.93 -9.45 0.49
C ASP A 30 13.60 -9.28 -0.90
N GLU A 31 14.93 -9.21 -0.93
CA GLU A 31 15.70 -9.07 -2.18
C GLU A 31 15.49 -10.25 -3.15
N GLU A 32 14.99 -11.40 -2.66
CA GLU A 32 14.69 -12.57 -3.48
C GLU A 32 13.20 -12.65 -3.90
N GLY A 33 12.39 -11.63 -3.60
CA GLY A 33 10.97 -11.58 -3.92
C GLY A 33 10.11 -12.43 -2.99
N ARG A 34 10.58 -12.78 -1.79
CA ARG A 34 9.75 -13.51 -0.82
C ARG A 34 8.93 -12.53 -0.01
N PHE A 35 7.64 -12.83 0.09
CA PHE A 35 6.71 -12.09 0.93
C PHE A 35 7.18 -11.98 2.39
N ILE A 36 7.17 -10.75 2.92
CA ILE A 36 7.47 -10.45 4.33
C ILE A 36 6.19 -10.11 5.08
N ARG A 37 5.43 -9.13 4.57
CA ARG A 37 4.24 -8.58 5.22
C ARG A 37 3.36 -7.84 4.21
N ALA A 38 2.06 -7.80 4.49
CA ALA A 38 1.11 -6.89 3.87
C ALA A 38 0.33 -6.09 4.92
N LEU A 39 -0.15 -4.92 4.51
CA LEU A 39 -1.09 -4.06 5.19
C LEU A 39 -2.14 -3.61 4.18
N SER A 40 -3.37 -3.45 4.64
CA SER A 40 -4.45 -2.94 3.80
C SER A 40 -5.42 -2.14 4.65
N GLY A 41 -6.10 -1.20 4.02
CA GLY A 41 -7.16 -0.45 4.66
C GLY A 41 -8.11 0.16 3.65
N PHE A 42 -9.13 0.82 4.16
CA PHE A 42 -10.05 1.60 3.36
C PHE A 42 -10.46 2.85 4.14
N TYR A 43 -10.95 3.83 3.40
CA TYR A 43 -11.64 4.98 3.98
C TYR A 43 -12.93 5.25 3.23
N GLU A 44 -13.88 5.81 3.98
CA GLU A 44 -15.16 6.27 3.47
C GLU A 44 -15.05 7.76 3.09
N GLY A 45 -15.71 8.16 2.00
CA GLY A 45 -15.71 9.54 1.52
C GLY A 45 -15.44 9.65 0.03
N THR A 46 -15.30 10.87 -0.50
CA THR A 46 -15.06 11.07 -1.94
C THR A 46 -13.77 10.35 -2.35
N PRO A 47 -13.86 9.31 -3.21
CA PRO A 47 -12.69 8.53 -3.58
C PRO A 47 -11.89 9.32 -4.62
N VAL A 48 -10.76 9.87 -4.18
CA VAL A 48 -9.80 10.55 -5.05
C VAL A 48 -8.60 9.62 -5.19
N PRO A 49 -8.30 9.11 -6.39
CA PRO A 49 -7.21 8.15 -6.61
C PRO A 49 -5.88 8.60 -6.00
N ASP A 50 -5.50 9.86 -6.22
CA ASP A 50 -4.26 10.45 -5.71
C ASP A 50 -4.13 10.37 -4.17
N ASN A 51 -5.25 10.49 -3.45
CA ASN A 51 -5.24 10.41 -1.99
C ASN A 51 -5.01 8.98 -1.50
N VAL A 52 -5.51 7.99 -2.24
CA VAL A 52 -5.42 6.57 -1.86
C VAL A 52 -3.96 6.12 -1.92
N GLU A 53 -3.23 6.50 -2.98
CA GLU A 53 -1.80 6.20 -3.17
C GLU A 53 -0.93 6.83 -2.08
N VAL A 54 -1.21 8.10 -1.74
CA VAL A 54 -0.48 8.81 -0.66
C VAL A 54 -0.74 8.19 0.71
N LEU A 55 -1.98 7.75 0.98
CA LEU A 55 -2.31 7.08 2.23
C LEU A 55 -1.62 5.74 2.33
N ALA A 56 -1.61 4.97 1.24
CA ALA A 56 -0.94 3.68 1.17
C ALA A 56 0.56 3.80 1.51
N LEU A 57 1.23 4.85 1.00
CA LEU A 57 2.63 5.14 1.32
C LEU A 57 2.85 5.62 2.78
N ARG A 58 1.86 6.26 3.40
CA ARG A 58 2.01 6.78 4.78
C ARG A 58 2.04 5.66 5.83
N PHE A 59 1.46 4.50 5.53
CA PHE A 59 1.34 3.38 6.48
C PHE A 59 2.44 2.30 6.34
N THR A 60 3.46 2.55 5.51
CA THR A 60 4.66 1.70 5.36
C THR A 60 5.72 1.98 6.41
#